data_AF-A0A3R7VBY2-F1
#
_entry.id   AF-A0A3R7VBY2-F1
#
_cell.length_a   1.000
_cell.length_b   1.000
_cell.length_c   1.000
_cell.angle_alpha   90.00
_cell.angle_beta   90.00
_cell.angle_gamma   90.00
#
_symmetry.space_group_name_H-M   'P 1'
#
loop_
_entity.id
_entity.type
_entity.pdbx_description
1 polymer ?
#
loop_
_entity_poly.entity_id
_entity_poly.type
_entity_poly.pdbx_seq_one_letter_code
_entity_poly.pdbx_strand_id
1 'polypeptide(L)'
;MSANTDWTIGEVLKTAREKQVGFKLTYFMAIGLYALISIGISLAQEATVGTSGGIAASLIGIIVTLILFPLGVGLGLLGIRRAAGKETAVSTLWEPYNQAIPLIVMFVLMAVLIVAGFFLLVLP
;
A
#
# COMPACT_ATOMS: atom_id res chain seq x y z
N MET A 1 -6.37 -30.42 15.58
CA MET A 1 -6.18 -29.12 16.27
C MET A 1 -7.54 -28.74 16.85
N SER A 2 -7.79 -28.95 18.14
CA SER A 2 -9.06 -28.53 18.78
C SER A 2 -9.00 -27.02 18.98
N ALA A 3 -9.93 -26.27 18.37
CA ALA A 3 -10.03 -24.84 18.62
C ALA A 3 -10.34 -24.64 20.11
N ASN A 4 -9.46 -23.94 20.83
CA ASN A 4 -9.73 -23.51 22.18
C ASN A 4 -10.86 -22.47 22.10
N THR A 5 -12.06 -22.83 22.55
CA THR A 5 -13.26 -21.99 22.46
C THR A 5 -13.38 -20.99 23.61
N ASP A 6 -12.52 -21.09 24.61
CA ASP A 6 -12.47 -20.17 25.76
C ASP A 6 -11.65 -18.92 25.40
N TRP A 7 -12.10 -18.18 24.39
CA TRP A 7 -11.54 -16.85 24.11
C TRP A 7 -12.38 -15.78 24.80
N THR A 8 -11.72 -14.84 25.46
CA THR A 8 -12.40 -13.65 26.01
C THR A 8 -12.10 -12.42 25.16
N ILE A 9 -13.06 -11.50 25.05
CA ILE A 9 -12.84 -10.21 24.36
C ILE A 9 -11.66 -9.45 24.99
N GLY A 10 -11.45 -9.60 26.30
CA GLY A 10 -10.35 -8.99 27.04
C GLY A 10 -8.98 -9.49 26.60
N GLU A 11 -8.83 -10.81 26.40
CA GLU A 11 -7.60 -11.39 25.87
C GLU A 11 -7.32 -10.92 24.45
N VAL A 12 -8.33 -10.89 23.58
CA VAL A 12 -8.18 -10.40 22.20
C VAL A 12 -7.70 -8.94 22.18
N LEU A 13 -8.29 -8.07 22.99
CA LEU A 13 -7.89 -6.67 23.11
C LEU A 13 -6.47 -6.52 23.69
N LYS A 14 -6.11 -7.35 24.69
CA LYS A 14 -4.76 -7.38 25.26
C LYS A 14 -3.74 -7.82 24.22
N THR A 15 -3.98 -8.91 23.51
CA THR A 15 -3.11 -9.40 22.43
C THR A 15 -2.97 -8.37 21.31
N ALA A 16 -4.06 -7.71 20.92
CA ALA A 16 -4.02 -6.64 19.92
C ALA A 16 -3.15 -5.45 20.41
N ARG A 17 -3.30 -5.05 21.68
CA ARG A 17 -2.49 -3.98 22.27
C ARG A 17 -1.00 -4.35 22.29
N GLU A 18 -0.65 -5.55 22.73
CA GLU A 18 0.73 -6.06 22.74
C GLU A 18 1.33 -6.07 21.32
N LYS A 19 0.55 -6.49 20.31
CA LYS A 19 0.94 -6.39 18.90
C LYS A 19 1.09 -4.96 18.40
N GLN A 20 0.60 -3.92 19.08
CA GLN A 20 0.80 -2.53 18.66
C GLN A 20 1.97 -1.82 19.38
N VAL A 21 2.42 -2.31 20.53
CA VAL A 21 3.51 -1.67 21.30
C VAL A 21 4.83 -1.74 20.50
N GLY A 22 5.51 -0.59 20.37
CA GLY A 22 6.77 -0.45 19.65
C GLY A 22 6.64 -0.29 18.13
N PHE A 23 5.53 -0.72 17.52
CA PHE A 23 5.35 -0.64 16.05
C PHE A 23 4.87 0.74 15.57
N LYS A 24 4.18 1.49 16.41
CA LYS A 24 3.57 2.79 16.03
C LYS A 24 4.58 3.75 15.42
N LEU A 25 5.74 3.91 16.05
CA LEU A 25 6.78 4.82 15.56
C LEU A 25 7.31 4.40 14.19
N THR A 26 7.64 3.12 14.01
CA THR A 26 8.10 2.58 12.74
C THR A 26 7.07 2.76 11.63
N TYR A 27 5.79 2.51 11.95
CA TYR A 27 4.71 2.69 10.99
C TYR A 27 4.50 4.17 10.62
N PHE A 28 4.56 5.08 11.59
CA PHE A 28 4.51 6.53 11.32
C PHE A 28 5.72 7.03 10.54
N MET A 29 6.93 6.51 10.80
CA MET A 29 8.10 6.81 9.97
C MET A 29 7.91 6.33 8.53
N ALA A 30 7.35 5.13 8.36
CA ALA A 30 7.07 4.59 7.03
C ALA A 30 6.02 5.42 6.26
N ILE A 31 4.93 5.81 6.93
CA ILE A 31 3.93 6.72 6.36
C ILE A 31 4.55 8.09 6.06
N GLY A 32 5.38 8.62 6.97
CA GLY A 32 6.07 9.89 6.79
C GLY A 32 6.97 9.87 5.56
N LEU A 33 7.69 8.77 5.34
CA LEU A 33 8.52 8.58 4.15
C LEU A 33 7.67 8.48 2.87
N TYR A 34 6.58 7.70 2.88
CA TYR A 34 5.63 7.64 1.77
C TYR A 34 5.07 9.04 1.43
N ALA A 35 4.68 9.81 2.45
CA ALA A 35 4.12 11.14 2.29
C ALA A 35 5.16 12.13 1.74
N LEU A 36 6.39 12.12 2.25
CA LEU A 36 7.48 12.96 1.75
C LEU A 36 7.78 12.70 0.26
N ILE A 37 7.85 11.43 -0.14
CA ILE A 37 8.06 11.05 -1.54
C ILE A 37 6.88 11.51 -2.40
N SER A 38 5.65 11.28 -1.94
CA SER A 38 4.43 11.68 -2.66
C SER A 38 4.34 13.20 -2.85
N ILE A 39 4.70 13.99 -1.82
CA ILE A 39 4.76 15.45 -1.92
C ILE A 39 5.83 15.87 -2.93
N GLY A 40 7.03 15.30 -2.84
CA GLY A 40 8.13 15.62 -3.78
C GLY A 40 7.75 15.36 -5.24
N ILE A 41 7.08 14.24 -5.51
CA ILE A 41 6.59 13.91 -6.85
C ILE A 41 5.47 14.86 -7.28
N SER A 42 4.54 15.19 -6.39
CA SER A 42 3.43 16.10 -6.70
C SER A 42 3.95 17.49 -7.10
N LEU A 43 4.92 18.02 -6.34
CA LEU A 43 5.57 19.30 -6.66
C LEU A 43 6.35 19.24 -7.98
N ALA A 44 7.05 18.13 -8.25
CA ALA A 44 7.76 17.94 -9.51
C ALA A 44 6.81 17.87 -10.71
N GLN A 45 5.67 17.19 -10.56
CA GLN A 45 4.63 17.12 -11.59
C GLN A 45 4.02 18.50 -11.86
N GLU A 46 3.70 19.25 -10.80
CA GLU A 46 3.21 20.62 -10.93
C GLU A 46 4.20 21.53 -11.67
N ALA A 47 5.49 21.46 -11.32
CA ALA A 47 6.52 22.28 -11.93
C ALA A 47 6.83 21.91 -13.40
N THR A 48 6.59 20.66 -13.80
CA THR A 48 6.95 20.17 -15.15
C THR A 48 5.81 20.26 -16.15
N VAL A 49 4.60 19.88 -15.75
CA VAL A 49 3.43 19.77 -16.65
C VAL A 49 2.18 20.48 -16.14
N GLY A 50 2.24 21.10 -14.95
CA GLY A 50 1.10 21.76 -14.34
C GLY A 50 0.02 20.79 -13.84
N THR A 51 -0.99 21.35 -13.18
CA THR A 51 -2.10 20.60 -12.58
C THR A 51 -3.33 20.48 -13.50
N SER A 52 -3.34 21.13 -14.67
CA SER A 52 -4.53 21.27 -15.51
C SER A 52 -4.64 20.24 -16.62
N GLY A 53 -5.48 19.22 -16.41
CA GLY A 53 -6.42 18.56 -17.35
C GLY A 53 -5.97 18.09 -18.75
N GLY A 54 -4.74 18.34 -19.16
CA GLY A 54 -4.21 17.97 -20.47
C GLY A 54 -3.77 16.51 -20.49
N ILE A 55 -3.81 15.92 -21.69
CA ILE A 55 -3.42 14.52 -21.92
C ILE A 55 -2.02 14.22 -21.35
N ALA A 56 -1.07 15.16 -21.48
CA ALA A 56 0.27 15.01 -20.93
C ALA A 56 0.29 14.89 -19.39
N ALA A 57 -0.45 15.75 -18.68
CA ALA A 57 -0.55 15.70 -17.23
C ALA A 57 -1.22 14.40 -16.75
N SER A 58 -2.24 13.93 -17.46
CA SER A 58 -2.91 12.65 -17.17
C SER A 58 -1.96 11.46 -17.37
N LEU A 59 -1.20 11.42 -18.45
CA LEU A 59 -0.24 10.34 -18.73
C LEU A 59 0.87 10.28 -17.66
N ILE A 60 1.40 11.43 -17.25
CA ILE A 60 2.39 11.51 -16.18
C ILE A 60 1.78 11.06 -14.85
N GLY A 61 0.55 11.46 -14.53
CA GLY A 61 -0.14 10.99 -13.34
C GLY A 61 -0.29 9.47 -13.29
N ILE A 62 -0.57 8.83 -14.42
CA ILE A 62 -0.63 7.36 -14.53
C ILE A 62 0.75 6.76 -14.24
N ILE A 63 1.82 7.27 -14.87
CA ILE A 63 3.20 6.78 -14.66
C ILE A 63 3.61 6.92 -13.19
N VAL A 64 3.34 8.08 -12.59
CA VAL A 64 3.58 8.34 -11.15
C VAL A 64 2.85 7.34 -10.27
N THR A 65 1.57 7.09 -10.56
CA THR A 65 0.76 6.11 -9.82
C THR A 65 1.38 4.71 -9.88
N LEU A 66 1.83 4.28 -11.06
CA LEU A 66 2.46 2.97 -11.23
C LEU A 66 3.81 2.87 -10.48
N ILE A 67 4.60 3.94 -10.44
CA ILE A 67 5.88 3.98 -9.72
C ILE A 67 5.67 3.99 -8.20
N LEU A 68 4.62 4.65 -7.72
CA LEU A 68 4.28 4.73 -6.29
C LEU A 68 3.53 3.49 -5.77
N PHE A 69 2.88 2.73 -6.65
CA PHE A 69 2.08 1.58 -6.28
C PHE A 69 2.85 0.55 -5.41
N PRO A 70 4.09 0.13 -5.76
CA PRO A 70 4.87 -0.78 -4.91
C PRO A 70 5.13 -0.22 -3.51
N LEU A 71 5.28 1.11 -3.37
CA LEU A 71 5.48 1.76 -2.07
C LEU A 71 4.23 1.64 -1.18
N GLY A 72 3.05 1.81 -1.77
CA GLY A 72 1.76 1.56 -1.10
C GLY A 72 1.61 0.09 -0.66
N VAL A 73 2.03 -0.85 -1.51
CA VAL A 73 2.10 -2.29 -1.14
C VAL A 73 3.06 -2.51 0.03
N GLY A 74 4.19 -1.80 0.06
CA GLY A 74 5.18 -1.88 1.14
C GLY A 74 4.60 -1.45 2.50
N LEU A 75 3.76 -0.41 2.51
CA LEU A 75 3.01 -0.02 3.71
C LEU A 75 2.06 -1.13 4.18
N GLY A 76 1.37 -1.79 3.25
CA GLY A 76 0.53 -2.96 3.56
C GLY A 76 1.34 -4.12 4.14
N LEU A 77 2.49 -4.42 3.54
CA LEU A 77 3.39 -5.48 4.00
C LEU A 77 3.92 -5.26 5.41
N LEU A 78 4.19 -4.00 5.80
CA LEU A 78 4.56 -3.66 7.18
C LEU A 78 3.48 -4.11 8.17
N GLY A 79 2.21 -3.82 7.87
CA GLY A 79 1.08 -4.26 8.70
C GLY A 79 0.96 -5.78 8.78
N ILE A 80 1.10 -6.46 7.62
CA ILE A 80 1.03 -7.93 7.54
C ILE A 80 2.17 -8.58 8.33
N ARG A 81 3.41 -8.12 8.16
CA ARG A 81 4.56 -8.64 8.90
C ARG A 81 4.41 -8.46 10.40
N ARG A 82 3.90 -7.29 10.83
CA ARG A 82 3.62 -7.06 12.25
C ARG A 82 2.56 -8.01 12.78
N ALA A 83 1.47 -8.21 12.03
CA ALA A 83 0.42 -9.15 12.41
C ALA A 83 0.96 -10.59 12.53
N ALA A 84 1.89 -10.97 11.65
CA ALA A 84 2.60 -12.25 11.66
C ALA A 84 3.71 -12.35 12.74
N GLY A 85 3.93 -11.31 13.55
CA GLY A 85 4.99 -11.31 14.58
C GLY A 85 6.41 -11.25 14.05
N LYS A 86 6.59 -10.87 12.77
CA LYS A 86 7.90 -10.71 12.13
C LYS A 86 8.47 -9.32 12.43
N GLU A 87 9.79 -9.18 12.33
CA GLU A 87 10.43 -7.88 12.39
C GLU A 87 9.92 -6.96 11.29
N THR A 88 9.67 -5.72 11.67
CA THR A 88 9.18 -4.66 10.79
C THR A 88 10.17 -3.51 10.85
N ALA A 89 11.07 -3.46 9.88
CA ALA A 89 11.96 -2.32 9.67
C ALA A 89 11.35 -1.40 8.62
N VAL A 90 11.64 -0.10 8.68
CA VAL A 90 11.19 0.88 7.66
C VAL A 90 11.66 0.46 6.26
N SER A 91 12.78 -0.26 6.15
CA SER A 91 13.30 -0.80 4.90
C SER A 91 12.35 -1.77 4.18
N THR A 92 11.39 -2.37 4.88
CA THR A 92 10.35 -3.23 4.27
C THR A 92 9.51 -2.48 3.23
N LEU A 93 9.44 -1.14 3.31
CA LEU A 93 8.81 -0.31 2.27
C LEU A 93 9.41 -0.53 0.88
N TRP A 94 10.70 -0.86 0.80
CA TRP A 94 11.41 -0.99 -0.46
C TRP A 94 11.33 -2.39 -1.06
N GLU A 95 10.97 -3.40 -0.27
CA GLU A 95 10.98 -4.80 -0.72
C GLU A 95 10.08 -5.08 -1.94
N PRO A 96 8.87 -4.50 -2.06
CA PRO A 96 8.05 -4.66 -3.25
C PRO A 96 8.72 -4.20 -4.54
N TYR A 97 9.72 -3.31 -4.48
CA TYR A 97 10.40 -2.84 -5.68
C TYR A 97 11.21 -3.94 -6.38
N ASN A 98 11.65 -4.98 -5.66
CA ASN A 98 12.28 -6.16 -6.26
C ASN A 98 11.32 -6.92 -7.19
N GLN A 99 10.01 -6.74 -7.01
CA GLN A 99 8.96 -7.33 -7.83
C GLN A 99 8.04 -6.25 -8.40
N ALA A 100 8.57 -5.03 -8.64
CA ALA A 100 7.78 -3.90 -9.11
C ALA A 100 7.07 -4.21 -10.43
N ILE A 101 7.78 -4.78 -11.41
CA ILE A 101 7.20 -5.09 -12.72
C ILE A 101 6.05 -6.12 -12.58
N PRO A 102 6.24 -7.29 -11.94
CA PRO A 102 5.14 -8.21 -11.68
C PRO A 102 3.95 -7.55 -10.96
N LEU A 103 4.20 -6.73 -9.94
CA LEU A 103 3.14 -6.05 -9.18
C LEU A 103 2.36 -5.06 -10.03
N ILE A 104 3.06 -4.27 -10.86
CA ILE A 104 2.44 -3.31 -11.78
C ILE A 104 1.60 -4.05 -12.82
N VAL A 105 2.12 -5.13 -13.41
CA VAL A 105 1.37 -5.95 -14.37
C VAL A 105 0.12 -6.53 -13.72
N MET A 106 0.22 -7.06 -12.51
CA MET A 106 -0.94 -7.56 -11.76
C MET A 106 -1.97 -6.48 -11.48
N PHE A 107 -1.53 -5.27 -11.11
CA PHE A 107 -2.42 -4.14 -10.87
C PHE A 107 -3.16 -3.73 -12.15
N VAL A 108 -2.45 -3.64 -13.28
CA VAL A 108 -3.05 -3.32 -14.58
C VAL A 108 -4.04 -4.40 -15.02
N LEU A 109 -3.68 -5.69 -14.87
CA LEU A 109 -4.58 -6.81 -15.17
C LEU A 109 -5.84 -6.75 -14.31
N MET A 110 -5.69 -6.51 -13.00
CA MET A 110 -6.83 -6.34 -12.10
C MET A 110 -7.73 -5.18 -12.54
N ALA A 111 -7.16 -4.02 -12.89
CA ALA A 111 -7.93 -2.87 -13.36
C ALA A 111 -8.70 -3.19 -14.65
N VAL A 112 -8.07 -3.87 -15.62
CA VAL A 112 -8.71 -4.31 -16.86
C VAL A 112 -9.86 -5.28 -16.58
N LEU A 113 -9.64 -6.27 -15.71
CA LEU A 113 -10.67 -7.25 -15.35
C LEU A 113 -11.84 -6.62 -14.60
N ILE A 114 -11.60 -5.61 -13.75
CA ILE A 114 -12.67 -4.85 -13.08
C ILE A 114 -13.50 -4.10 -14.11
N VAL A 115 -12.86 -3.38 -15.03
CA VAL A 115 -13.56 -2.63 -16.09
C VAL A 115 -14.35 -3.58 -16.98
N ALA A 116 -13.76 -4.71 -17.39
CA ALA A 116 -14.45 -5.73 -18.17
C ALA A 116 -15.64 -6.34 -17.40
N GLY A 117 -15.47 -6.69 -16.13
CA GLY A 117 -16.52 -7.22 -15.27
C GLY A 117 -17.68 -6.24 -15.06
N PHE A 118 -17.39 -4.94 -15.00
CA PHE A 118 -18.39 -3.88 -14.95
C PHE A 118 -19.20 -3.81 -16.25
N PHE A 119 -18.56 -3.85 -17.42
CA PHE A 119 -19.25 -3.89 -18.72
C PHE A 119 -20.07 -5.17 -18.93
N LEU A 120 -19.62 -6.29 -18.38
CA LEU A 120 -20.33 -7.57 -18.42
C LEU A 120 -21.48 -7.64 -17.40
N LEU A 121 -21.69 -6.61 -16.57
CA LEU A 121 -22.65 -6.59 -15.45
C LEU A 121 -22.47 -7.77 -14.47
N VAL A 122 -21.25 -8.31 -14.38
CA VAL A 122 -20.89 -9.41 -13.47
C VAL A 122 -20.47 -8.86 -12.10
N LEU A 123 -20.02 -7.60 -12.04
CA LEU A 123 -19.84 -6.89 -10.78
C LEU A 123 -21.20 -6.34 -10.31
N PRO A 124 -21.61 -6.60 -9.05
CA PRO A 124 -22.86 -6.09 -8.50
C PRO A 124 -22.89 -4.56 -8.37
#